data_AF-D3AL12-F1
#
_entry.id   AF-D3AL12-F1
#
_cell.length_a   1.000
_cell.length_b   1.000
_cell.length_c   1.000
_cell.angle_alpha   90.00
_cell.angle_beta   90.00
_cell.angle_gamma   90.00
#
_symmetry.space_group_name_H-M   'P 1'
#
loop_
_entity.id
_entity.type
_entity.pdbx_description
1 polymer ?
#
loop_
_entity_poly.entity_id
_entity_poly.type
_entity_poly.pdbx_seq_one_letter_code
_entity_poly.pdbx_strand_id
1 'polypeptide(L)'
;MFRDLLDILKDFLKKIISSRLLVLGVICIAMYAGLIHKLFNLQIVNGEQALNDYMQLTEQTLTTAGTRGNIYDRNGKVLAYNKLAYSVTVQDTGAYKTTADQNAMYLRLVRILEKHGETVQGKFEVALDSNGDMIYTSSSEAARKRFLRDYYGLKSVEELDDEDNKYPSAISARELFEKAFTTAKLNEMKDADGNPVTMTDQEALDIINIKYALRLMSYRKYEATTVATQVSDETVADVLEHTADLAGVNV
;
A
#
# COMPACT_ATOMS: atom_id res chain seq x y z
N MET A 1 71.15 -21.27 -8.86
CA MET A 1 70.09 -20.23 -8.86
C MET A 1 68.72 -20.75 -8.42
N PHE A 2 67.99 -21.59 -9.19
CA PHE A 2 66.69 -22.11 -8.71
C PHE A 2 66.80 -23.09 -7.53
N ARG A 3 67.86 -23.90 -7.48
CA ARG A 3 68.15 -24.80 -6.35
C ARG A 3 68.53 -24.01 -5.08
N ASP A 4 69.37 -23.00 -5.20
CA ASP A 4 69.71 -22.11 -4.08
C ASP A 4 68.49 -21.35 -3.55
N LEU A 5 67.60 -20.90 -4.44
CA LEU A 5 66.36 -20.23 -4.04
C LEU A 5 65.41 -21.19 -3.31
N LEU A 6 65.34 -22.46 -3.74
CA LEU A 6 64.58 -23.51 -3.08
C LEU A 6 65.16 -23.89 -1.72
N ASP A 7 66.49 -23.98 -1.60
CA ASP A 7 67.16 -24.30 -0.34
C ASP A 7 67.06 -23.14 0.66
N ILE A 8 67.14 -21.90 0.21
CA ILE A 8 66.84 -20.71 1.02
C ILE A 8 65.37 -20.74 1.46
N LEU A 9 64.42 -21.02 0.57
CA LEU A 9 63.00 -21.19 0.93
C LEU A 9 62.81 -22.30 1.96
N LYS A 10 63.53 -23.41 1.83
CA LYS A 10 63.44 -24.58 2.69
C LYS A 10 64.02 -24.32 4.07
N ASP A 11 65.14 -23.59 4.16
CA ASP A 11 65.76 -23.18 5.42
C ASP A 11 64.95 -22.08 6.12
N PHE A 12 64.37 -21.13 5.36
CA PHE A 12 63.39 -20.19 5.89
C PHE A 12 62.14 -20.92 6.41
N LEU A 13 61.56 -21.87 5.64
CA LEU A 13 60.45 -22.71 6.09
C LEU A 13 60.81 -23.47 7.37
N LYS A 14 61.99 -24.10 7.45
CA LYS A 14 62.43 -24.87 8.63
C LYS A 14 62.54 -23.99 9.88
N LYS A 15 63.09 -22.79 9.73
CA LYS A 15 63.29 -21.83 10.83
C LYS A 15 61.97 -21.17 11.25
N ILE A 16 61.06 -20.97 10.29
CA ILE A 16 59.71 -20.46 10.51
C ILE A 16 58.84 -21.54 11.19
N ILE A 17 58.96 -22.82 10.81
CA ILE A 17 58.19 -23.97 11.36
C ILE A 17 58.48 -24.25 12.83
N SER A 18 59.66 -23.87 13.33
CA SER A 18 60.02 -24.03 14.74
C SER A 18 59.36 -23.01 15.68
N SER A 19 58.63 -22.01 15.15
CA SER A 19 57.99 -20.96 15.95
C SER A 19 56.51 -21.23 16.17
N ARG A 20 56.07 -21.21 17.45
CA ARG A 20 54.65 -21.32 17.85
C ARG A 20 53.75 -20.30 17.15
N LEU A 21 54.32 -19.18 16.69
CA LEU A 21 53.63 -18.11 15.97
C LEU A 21 53.24 -18.50 14.53
N LEU A 22 53.97 -19.43 13.89
CA LEU A 22 53.63 -19.93 12.55
C LEU A 22 52.37 -20.79 12.61
N VAL A 23 52.29 -21.70 13.58
CA VAL A 23 51.11 -22.58 13.74
C VAL A 23 49.84 -21.74 13.86
N LEU A 24 49.88 -20.65 14.63
CA LEU A 24 48.78 -19.69 14.72
C LEU A 24 48.50 -18.99 13.38
N GLY A 25 49.54 -18.57 12.65
CA GLY A 25 49.42 -17.95 11.33
C GLY A 25 48.77 -18.86 10.28
N VAL A 26 49.12 -20.14 10.24
CA VAL A 26 48.51 -21.12 9.32
C VAL A 26 47.04 -21.33 9.64
N ILE A 27 46.68 -21.42 10.93
CA ILE A 27 45.26 -21.54 11.34
C ILE A 27 44.48 -20.30 10.90
N CYS A 28 45.01 -19.09 11.13
CA CYS A 28 44.37 -17.86 10.68
C CYS A 28 44.21 -17.82 9.16
N ILE A 29 45.23 -18.18 8.39
CA ILE A 29 45.17 -18.21 6.92
C ILE A 29 44.14 -19.24 6.44
N ALA A 30 44.07 -20.42 7.08
CA ALA A 30 43.07 -21.43 6.75
C ALA A 30 41.64 -20.95 7.01
N MET A 31 41.41 -20.23 8.12
CA MET A 31 40.12 -19.60 8.42
C MET A 31 39.76 -18.53 7.39
N TYR A 32 40.71 -17.66 7.02
CA TYR A 32 40.50 -16.65 5.98
C TYR A 32 40.21 -17.26 4.62
N ALA A 33 40.94 -18.32 4.24
CA ALA A 33 40.69 -19.04 2.99
C ALA A 33 39.28 -19.66 2.98
N GLY A 34 38.82 -20.20 4.11
CA GLY A 34 37.44 -20.70 4.27
C GLY A 34 36.39 -19.60 4.10
N LEU A 35 36.62 -18.41 4.67
CA LEU A 35 35.73 -17.25 4.50
C LEU A 35 35.70 -16.75 3.05
N ILE A 36 36.86 -16.64 2.40
CA ILE A 36 36.96 -16.23 0.99
C ILE A 36 36.23 -17.23 0.10
N HIS A 37 36.41 -18.54 0.33
CA HIS A 37 35.70 -19.58 -0.41
C HIS A 37 34.18 -19.47 -0.21
N LYS A 38 33.72 -19.26 1.03
CA LYS A 38 32.29 -19.10 1.33
C LYS A 38 31.70 -17.84 0.69
N LEU A 39 32.42 -16.72 0.73
CA LEU A 39 32.02 -15.48 0.06
C LEU A 39 31.98 -15.66 -1.46
N PHE A 40 32.98 -16.30 -2.05
CA PHE A 40 32.99 -16.60 -3.49
C PHE A 40 31.80 -17.48 -3.89
N ASN A 41 31.48 -18.51 -3.09
CA ASN A 41 30.33 -19.37 -3.36
C ASN A 41 29.01 -18.60 -3.25
N LEU A 42 28.84 -17.75 -2.24
CA LEU A 42 27.63 -16.93 -2.09
C LEU A 42 27.49 -15.82 -3.14
N GLN A 43 28.59 -15.17 -3.53
CA GLN A 43 28.56 -14.00 -4.41
C GLN A 43 28.66 -14.35 -5.89
N ILE A 44 29.52 -15.32 -6.26
CA ILE A 44 29.81 -15.65 -7.66
C ILE A 44 29.02 -16.87 -8.10
N VAL A 45 28.98 -17.94 -7.29
CA VAL A 45 28.34 -19.21 -7.70
C VAL A 45 26.84 -19.17 -7.51
N ASN A 46 26.38 -18.71 -6.34
CA ASN A 46 24.96 -18.63 -5.99
C ASN A 46 24.41 -17.19 -6.03
N GLY A 47 25.20 -16.22 -6.49
CA GLY A 47 24.78 -14.82 -6.50
C GLY A 47 23.55 -14.60 -7.39
N GLU A 48 23.53 -15.23 -8.56
CA GLU A 48 22.40 -15.15 -9.49
C GLU A 48 21.16 -15.84 -8.93
N GLN A 49 21.30 -17.00 -8.31
CA GLN A 49 20.17 -17.70 -7.68
C GLN A 49 19.63 -16.93 -6.47
N ALA A 50 20.49 -16.41 -5.60
CA ALA A 50 20.08 -15.59 -4.47
C ALA A 50 19.40 -14.27 -4.92
N LEU A 51 19.86 -13.69 -6.03
CA LEU A 51 19.21 -12.54 -6.64
C LEU A 51 17.84 -12.90 -7.23
N ASN A 52 17.74 -14.01 -7.96
CA ASN A 52 16.48 -14.48 -8.52
C ASN A 52 15.47 -14.87 -7.44
N ASP A 53 15.89 -15.57 -6.38
CA ASP A 53 15.04 -15.89 -5.24
C ASP A 53 14.56 -14.61 -4.53
N TYR A 54 15.43 -13.59 -4.42
CA TYR A 54 15.06 -12.28 -3.88
C TYR A 54 14.08 -11.53 -4.80
N MET A 55 14.31 -11.57 -6.11
CA MET A 55 13.41 -10.98 -7.10
C MET A 55 12.05 -11.68 -7.07
N GLN A 56 12.00 -13.00 -6.96
CA GLN A 56 10.79 -13.79 -6.90
C GLN A 56 10.01 -13.59 -5.58
N LEU A 57 10.72 -13.40 -4.46
CA LEU A 57 10.11 -12.96 -3.19
C LEU A 57 9.49 -11.55 -3.29
N THR A 58 10.02 -10.72 -4.19
CA THR A 58 9.56 -9.34 -4.41
C THR A 58 8.52 -9.28 -5.54
N GLU A 59 8.43 -10.30 -6.38
CA GLU A 59 7.52 -10.37 -7.52
C GLU A 59 6.08 -10.48 -7.03
N GLN A 60 5.30 -9.44 -7.27
CA GLN A 60 3.89 -9.39 -6.92
C GLN A 60 3.08 -9.85 -8.14
N THR A 61 2.36 -10.96 -8.00
CA THR A 61 1.51 -11.48 -9.08
C THR A 61 0.16 -10.77 -9.07
N LEU A 62 -0.02 -9.78 -9.95
CA LEU A 62 -1.32 -9.17 -10.19
C LEU A 62 -2.13 -10.06 -11.14
N THR A 63 -3.14 -10.75 -10.61
CA THR A 63 -3.99 -11.64 -11.41
C THR A 63 -5.12 -10.84 -12.03
N THR A 64 -5.13 -10.70 -13.36
CA THR A 64 -6.24 -10.08 -14.10
C THR A 64 -7.24 -11.13 -14.56
N ALA A 65 -8.53 -10.95 -14.24
CA ALA A 65 -9.57 -11.86 -14.69
C ALA A 65 -9.82 -11.72 -16.21
N GLY A 66 -9.82 -12.83 -16.94
CA GLY A 66 -10.19 -12.85 -18.36
C GLY A 66 -11.70 -12.65 -18.58
N THR A 67 -12.09 -12.32 -19.81
CA THR A 67 -13.51 -12.17 -20.20
C THR A 67 -14.26 -13.51 -20.14
N ARG A 68 -15.48 -13.51 -19.59
CA ARG A 68 -16.33 -14.71 -19.52
C ARG A 68 -17.05 -14.98 -20.85
N GLY A 69 -17.57 -16.18 -21.07
CA GLY A 69 -18.46 -16.45 -22.22
C GLY A 69 -19.86 -15.89 -22.00
N ASN A 70 -20.55 -15.49 -23.08
CA ASN A 70 -21.97 -15.11 -23.01
C ASN A 70 -22.85 -16.35 -22.75
N ILE A 71 -23.92 -16.18 -21.99
CA ILE A 71 -24.91 -17.23 -21.70
C ILE A 71 -26.15 -16.98 -22.56
N TYR A 72 -26.60 -18.01 -23.28
CA TYR A 72 -27.77 -17.98 -24.14
C TYR A 72 -28.82 -18.98 -23.64
N ASP A 73 -30.09 -18.63 -23.81
CA ASP A 73 -31.22 -19.56 -23.67
C ASP A 73 -31.24 -20.56 -24.85
N ARG A 74 -32.04 -21.64 -24.75
CA ARG A 74 -32.22 -22.67 -25.79
C ARG A 74 -32.60 -22.09 -27.16
N ASN A 75 -33.22 -20.91 -27.18
CA ASN A 75 -33.65 -20.21 -28.39
C ASN A 75 -32.60 -19.21 -28.92
N GLY A 76 -31.38 -19.18 -28.35
CA GLY A 76 -30.31 -18.26 -28.76
C GLY A 76 -30.45 -16.84 -28.21
N LYS A 77 -31.37 -16.58 -27.27
CA LYS A 77 -31.52 -15.27 -26.62
C LYS A 77 -30.44 -15.11 -25.55
N VAL A 78 -29.68 -14.01 -25.61
CA VAL A 78 -28.68 -13.68 -24.59
C VAL A 78 -29.36 -13.44 -23.23
N LEU A 79 -28.92 -14.19 -22.22
CA LEU A 79 -29.35 -14.05 -20.82
C LEU A 79 -28.30 -13.32 -19.98
N ALA A 80 -27.01 -13.50 -20.29
CA ALA A 80 -25.91 -12.79 -19.66
C ALA A 80 -24.82 -12.50 -20.70
N TYR A 81 -24.32 -11.28 -20.70
CA TYR A 81 -23.24 -10.83 -21.58
C TYR A 81 -22.23 -10.01 -20.79
N ASN A 82 -21.01 -9.89 -21.31
CA ASN A 82 -20.03 -8.96 -20.75
C ASN A 82 -20.32 -7.55 -21.23
N LYS A 83 -20.40 -6.62 -20.29
CA LYS A 83 -20.39 -5.19 -20.57
C LYS A 83 -19.05 -4.63 -20.08
N LEU A 84 -18.39 -3.85 -20.93
CA LEU A 84 -17.21 -3.10 -20.49
C LEU A 84 -17.66 -2.07 -19.45
N ALA A 85 -17.01 -2.08 -18.29
CA ALA A 85 -17.28 -1.17 -17.20
C ALA A 85 -15.93 -0.73 -16.63
N TYR A 86 -15.65 0.56 -16.73
CA TYR A 86 -14.44 1.16 -16.18
C TYR A 86 -14.61 1.39 -14.68
N SER A 87 -13.49 1.32 -13.96
CA SER A 87 -13.49 1.55 -12.52
C SER A 87 -12.24 2.31 -12.12
N VAL A 88 -12.43 3.42 -11.41
CA VAL A 88 -11.29 4.18 -10.90
C VAL A 88 -10.74 3.45 -9.69
N THR A 89 -9.44 3.17 -9.72
CA THR A 89 -8.70 2.49 -8.66
C THR A 89 -7.61 3.39 -8.13
N VAL A 90 -7.31 3.25 -6.84
CA VAL A 90 -6.28 4.02 -6.14
C VAL A 90 -5.35 3.07 -5.42
N GLN A 91 -4.05 3.29 -5.56
CA GLN A 91 -3.00 2.49 -4.96
C GLN A 91 -2.01 3.40 -4.21
N ASP A 92 -1.51 2.92 -3.07
CA ASP A 92 -0.39 3.55 -2.37
C ASP A 92 0.93 3.20 -3.07
N THR A 93 1.36 4.06 -3.99
CA THR A 93 2.61 3.92 -4.75
C THR A 93 3.84 4.48 -4.01
N GLY A 94 3.65 5.12 -2.84
CA GLY A 94 4.71 5.83 -2.13
C GLY A 94 5.25 7.08 -2.85
N ALA A 95 4.61 7.52 -3.94
CA ALA A 95 5.04 8.68 -4.71
C ALA A 95 4.94 9.99 -3.92
N TYR A 96 3.92 10.11 -3.07
CA TYR A 96 3.70 11.28 -2.23
C TYR A 96 4.36 11.14 -0.86
N LYS A 97 5.28 12.04 -0.54
CA LYS A 97 6.02 12.05 0.74
C LYS A 97 5.26 12.77 1.85
N THR A 98 4.42 13.75 1.50
CA THR A 98 3.68 14.59 2.46
C THR A 98 2.20 14.21 2.46
N THR A 99 1.59 14.20 3.64
CA THR A 99 0.13 13.99 3.76
C THR A 99 -0.67 15.09 3.05
N ALA A 100 -0.15 16.33 3.00
CA ALA A 100 -0.78 17.43 2.29
C ALA A 100 -0.86 17.16 0.78
N ASP A 101 0.22 16.68 0.17
CA ASP A 101 0.28 16.37 -1.27
C ASP A 101 -0.69 15.22 -1.62
N GLN A 102 -0.76 14.19 -0.76
CA GLN A 102 -1.73 13.11 -0.90
C GLN A 102 -3.17 13.62 -0.82
N ASN A 103 -3.47 14.48 0.16
CA ASN A 103 -4.81 15.03 0.32
C ASN A 103 -5.20 15.95 -0.86
N ALA A 104 -4.24 16.69 -1.42
CA ALA A 104 -4.47 17.49 -2.62
C ALA A 104 -4.79 16.62 -3.84
N MET A 105 -4.12 15.47 -3.99
CA MET A 105 -4.45 14.47 -5.01
C MET A 105 -5.87 13.93 -4.82
N TYR A 106 -6.24 13.51 -3.59
CA TYR A 106 -7.59 13.00 -3.32
C TYR A 106 -8.66 14.04 -3.60
N LEU A 107 -8.42 15.31 -3.24
CA LEU A 107 -9.36 16.39 -3.50
C LEU A 107 -9.55 16.61 -5.01
N ARG A 108 -8.47 16.59 -5.80
CA ARG A 108 -8.57 16.69 -7.27
C ARG A 108 -9.36 15.52 -7.84
N LEU A 109 -9.08 14.31 -7.38
CA LEU A 109 -9.80 13.11 -7.81
C LEU A 109 -11.30 13.22 -7.51
N VAL A 110 -11.67 13.57 -6.27
CA VAL A 110 -13.07 13.72 -5.86
C VAL A 110 -13.77 14.78 -6.68
N ARG A 111 -13.13 15.93 -6.93
CA ARG A 111 -13.71 16.99 -7.78
C ARG A 111 -13.94 16.55 -9.23
N ILE A 112 -13.04 15.76 -9.79
CA ILE A 112 -13.22 15.19 -11.14
C ILE A 112 -14.43 14.24 -11.12
N LEU A 113 -14.54 13.37 -10.11
CA LEU A 113 -15.66 12.44 -9.97
C LEU A 113 -17.00 13.18 -9.79
N GLU A 114 -17.06 14.18 -8.89
CA GLU A 114 -18.26 14.99 -8.65
C GLU A 114 -18.68 15.79 -9.89
N LYS A 115 -17.72 16.34 -10.64
CA LYS A 115 -17.98 17.08 -11.90
C LYS A 115 -18.74 16.22 -12.92
N HIS A 116 -18.45 14.92 -12.96
CA HIS A 116 -19.10 13.96 -13.85
C HIS A 116 -20.30 13.25 -13.19
N GLY A 117 -20.64 13.60 -11.94
CA GLY A 117 -21.76 13.00 -11.20
C GLY A 117 -21.49 11.56 -10.73
N GLU A 118 -20.22 11.16 -10.65
CA GLU A 118 -19.81 9.84 -10.19
C GLU A 118 -19.78 9.77 -8.67
N THR A 119 -20.21 8.64 -8.10
CA THR A 119 -20.21 8.45 -6.65
C THR A 119 -18.97 7.70 -6.18
N VAL A 120 -18.34 8.22 -5.13
CA VAL A 120 -17.21 7.56 -4.47
C VAL A 120 -17.73 6.41 -3.61
N GLN A 121 -17.24 5.21 -3.89
CA GLN A 121 -17.52 4.03 -3.09
C GLN A 121 -16.69 4.04 -1.82
N GLY A 122 -17.43 4.00 -0.72
CA GLY A 122 -16.90 4.14 0.61
C GLY A 122 -17.18 2.93 1.48
N LYS A 123 -16.18 2.53 2.28
CA LYS A 123 -16.40 1.61 3.41
C LYS A 123 -16.57 2.34 4.74
N PHE A 124 -16.49 3.67 4.73
CA PHE A 124 -16.77 4.48 5.91
C PHE A 124 -18.29 4.54 6.05
N GLU A 125 -18.86 3.87 7.04
CA GLU A 125 -20.31 3.69 7.22
C GLU A 125 -21.03 4.98 7.70
N VAL A 126 -20.65 6.14 7.16
CA VAL A 126 -21.21 7.46 7.45
C VAL A 126 -21.59 8.11 6.12
N ALA A 127 -22.77 8.72 6.05
CA ALA A 127 -23.26 9.45 4.89
C ALA A 127 -23.94 10.77 5.31
N LEU A 128 -24.05 11.70 4.36
CA LEU A 128 -24.87 12.89 4.46
C LEU A 128 -26.31 12.58 4.04
N ASP A 129 -27.28 12.94 4.88
CA ASP A 129 -28.69 12.93 4.49
C ASP A 129 -29.05 14.21 3.72
N SER A 130 -30.22 14.20 3.08
CA SER A 130 -30.85 15.27 2.31
C SER A 130 -30.92 16.62 3.04
N ASN A 131 -30.86 16.60 4.37
CA ASN A 131 -30.91 17.76 5.25
C ASN A 131 -29.51 18.32 5.62
N GLY A 132 -28.42 17.67 5.18
CA GLY A 132 -27.05 18.02 5.55
C GLY A 132 -26.59 17.44 6.88
N ASP A 133 -27.36 16.55 7.50
CA ASP A 133 -27.00 15.87 8.73
C ASP A 133 -26.20 14.59 8.44
N MET A 134 -25.14 14.37 9.21
CA MET A 134 -24.33 13.15 9.13
C MET A 134 -25.04 12.00 9.84
N ILE A 135 -25.24 10.89 9.15
CA ILE A 135 -25.90 9.67 9.67
C ILE A 135 -25.03 8.44 9.45
N TYR A 136 -25.20 7.43 10.31
CA TYR A 136 -24.61 6.11 10.08
C TYR A 136 -25.41 5.34 9.04
N THR A 137 -24.72 4.73 8.08
CA THR A 137 -25.32 3.86 7.06
C THR A 137 -25.27 2.38 7.44
N SER A 138 -24.76 2.06 8.64
CA SER A 138 -24.70 0.71 9.21
C SER A 138 -26.09 0.06 9.26
N SER A 139 -26.19 -1.18 8.77
CA SER A 139 -27.46 -1.94 8.73
C SER A 139 -27.99 -2.37 10.10
N SER A 140 -27.15 -2.38 11.14
CA SER A 140 -27.55 -2.73 12.52
C SER A 140 -26.58 -2.14 13.54
N GLU A 141 -27.00 -2.04 14.80
CA GLU A 141 -26.13 -1.64 15.92
C GLU A 141 -24.91 -2.56 16.06
N ALA A 142 -25.06 -3.85 15.80
CA ALA A 142 -23.94 -4.79 15.80
C ALA A 142 -22.94 -4.50 14.67
N ALA A 143 -23.43 -4.10 13.48
CA ALA A 143 -22.57 -3.69 12.37
C ALA A 143 -21.84 -2.37 12.70
N ARG A 144 -22.56 -1.39 13.24
CA ARG A 144 -21.98 -0.11 13.69
C ARG A 144 -20.85 -0.33 14.69
N LYS A 145 -21.05 -1.20 15.68
CA LYS A 145 -19.99 -1.52 16.65
C LYS A 145 -18.77 -2.20 16.01
N ARG A 146 -18.96 -3.06 15.01
CA ARG A 146 -17.84 -3.66 14.25
C ARG A 146 -17.10 -2.60 13.43
N PHE A 147 -17.82 -1.71 12.78
CA PHE A 147 -17.24 -0.58 12.06
C PHE A 147 -16.42 0.31 13.00
N LEU A 148 -16.95 0.66 14.18
CA LEU A 148 -16.22 1.46 15.18
C LEU A 148 -14.98 0.71 15.71
N ARG A 149 -15.07 -0.59 15.97
CA ARG A 149 -13.92 -1.43 16.31
C ARG A 149 -12.84 -1.34 15.23
N ASP A 150 -13.22 -1.51 13.97
CA ASP A 150 -12.28 -1.49 12.83
C ASP A 150 -11.75 -0.06 12.59
N TYR A 151 -12.54 0.97 12.87
CA TYR A 151 -12.14 2.38 12.83
C TYR A 151 -11.07 2.70 13.87
N TYR A 152 -11.26 2.28 15.13
CA TYR A 152 -10.30 2.47 16.20
C TYR A 152 -9.12 1.48 16.16
N GLY A 153 -9.21 0.40 15.39
CA GLY A 153 -8.17 -0.62 15.26
C GLY A 153 -8.10 -1.58 16.46
N LEU A 154 -9.24 -1.82 17.10
CA LEU A 154 -9.38 -2.69 18.28
C LEU A 154 -9.50 -4.17 17.87
N LYS A 155 -9.15 -5.09 18.78
CA LYS A 155 -9.20 -6.53 18.48
C LYS A 155 -10.62 -7.07 18.61
N SER A 156 -11.40 -6.50 19.52
CA SER A 156 -12.74 -6.97 19.81
C SER A 156 -13.70 -5.81 20.06
N VAL A 157 -15.00 -6.09 19.98
CA VAL A 157 -16.06 -5.07 20.15
C VAL A 157 -16.21 -4.68 21.63
N GLU A 158 -15.80 -5.56 22.52
CA GLU A 158 -15.86 -5.40 23.97
C GLU A 158 -14.80 -4.43 24.51
N GLU A 159 -13.78 -4.10 23.70
CA GLU A 159 -12.78 -3.05 24.01
C GLU A 159 -13.32 -1.64 23.69
N LEU A 160 -14.54 -1.53 23.13
CA LEU A 160 -15.24 -0.26 23.01
C LEU A 160 -15.75 0.18 24.38
N ASP A 161 -15.86 1.50 24.58
CA ASP A 161 -16.25 2.11 25.86
C ASP A 161 -15.27 1.79 27.01
N ASP A 162 -13.97 1.86 26.70
CA ASP A 162 -12.88 1.75 27.67
C ASP A 162 -13.08 2.72 28.86
N GLU A 163 -12.55 2.38 30.04
CA GLU A 163 -12.76 3.16 31.28
C GLU A 163 -12.25 4.61 31.14
N ASP A 164 -11.25 4.83 30.28
CA ASP A 164 -10.70 6.14 29.94
C ASP A 164 -11.50 6.91 28.87
N ASN A 165 -12.65 6.37 28.42
CA ASN A 165 -13.51 6.90 27.36
C ASN A 165 -12.77 7.23 26.06
N LYS A 166 -11.70 6.48 25.77
CA LYS A 166 -10.85 6.69 24.60
C LYS A 166 -11.53 6.25 23.31
N TYR A 167 -12.38 5.22 23.39
CA TYR A 167 -13.06 4.60 22.25
C TYR A 167 -14.59 4.55 22.45
N PRO A 168 -15.27 5.71 22.49
CA PRO A 168 -16.70 5.76 22.74
C PRO A 168 -17.48 5.11 21.59
N SER A 169 -18.39 4.19 21.92
CA SER A 169 -19.35 3.57 20.99
C SER A 169 -20.57 4.47 20.75
N ALA A 170 -20.91 5.32 21.73
CA ALA A 170 -22.02 6.27 21.68
C ALA A 170 -21.72 7.55 20.87
N ILE A 171 -20.59 7.61 20.16
CA ILE A 171 -20.21 8.77 19.35
C ILE A 171 -21.20 9.02 18.20
N SER A 172 -21.59 10.29 18.01
CA SER A 172 -22.44 10.69 16.90
C SER A 172 -21.69 10.58 15.56
N ALA A 173 -22.42 10.41 14.46
CA ALA A 173 -21.81 10.33 13.12
C ALA A 173 -21.05 11.63 12.78
N ARG A 174 -21.55 12.79 13.25
CA ARG A 174 -20.89 14.08 13.09
C ARG A 174 -19.56 14.15 13.84
N GLU A 175 -19.53 13.77 15.11
CA GLU A 175 -18.29 13.75 15.90
C GLU A 175 -17.26 12.76 15.34
N LEU A 176 -17.72 11.61 14.84
CA LEU A 176 -16.83 10.64 14.18
C LEU A 176 -16.24 11.23 12.89
N PHE A 177 -17.06 11.91 12.10
CA PHE A 177 -16.61 12.62 10.91
C PHE A 177 -15.57 13.70 11.24
N GLU A 178 -15.80 14.52 12.27
CA GLU A 178 -14.83 15.54 12.70
C GLU A 178 -13.51 14.93 13.20
N LYS A 179 -13.58 13.80 13.93
CA LYS A 179 -12.38 13.04 14.29
C LYS A 179 -11.66 12.48 13.06
N ALA A 180 -12.39 11.97 12.07
CA ALA A 180 -11.80 11.47 10.83
C ALA A 180 -11.17 12.60 10.01
N PHE A 181 -11.82 13.76 9.96
CA PHE A 181 -11.36 14.97 9.28
C PHE A 181 -10.04 15.48 9.84
N THR A 182 -9.94 15.56 11.17
CA THR A 182 -8.71 15.94 11.88
C THR A 182 -7.62 14.88 11.75
N THR A 183 -7.96 13.60 11.89
CA THR A 183 -7.00 12.48 11.71
C THR A 183 -6.44 12.44 10.29
N ALA A 184 -7.26 12.73 9.29
CA ALA A 184 -6.87 12.80 7.90
C ALA A 184 -6.02 14.05 7.56
N LYS A 185 -5.85 14.98 8.51
CA LYS A 185 -5.17 16.28 8.35
C LYS A 185 -5.76 17.14 7.23
N LEU A 186 -7.09 17.06 7.05
CA LEU A 186 -7.79 17.87 6.05
C LEU A 186 -7.91 19.34 6.50
N ASN A 187 -7.91 19.58 7.81
CA ASN A 187 -7.85 20.92 8.42
C ASN A 187 -6.55 21.69 8.14
N GLU A 188 -5.45 20.98 7.87
CA GLU A 188 -4.13 21.57 7.62
C GLU A 188 -3.85 21.79 6.13
N MET A 189 -4.79 21.44 5.25
CA MET A 189 -4.63 21.64 3.83
C MET A 189 -4.60 23.12 3.46
N LYS A 190 -3.56 23.49 2.71
CA LYS A 190 -3.39 24.83 2.15
C LYS A 190 -3.32 24.72 0.63
N ASP A 191 -3.94 25.66 -0.04
CA ASP A 191 -3.84 25.79 -1.49
C ASP A 191 -2.46 26.34 -1.90
N ALA A 192 -2.17 26.40 -3.21
CA ALA A 192 -0.95 26.97 -3.78
C ALA A 192 -0.68 28.42 -3.29
N ASP A 193 -1.74 29.16 -2.95
CA ASP A 193 -1.68 30.53 -2.42
C ASP A 193 -1.60 30.62 -0.88
N GLY A 194 -1.51 29.48 -0.18
CA GLY A 194 -1.38 29.43 1.28
C GLY A 194 -2.69 29.58 2.06
N ASN A 195 -3.84 29.68 1.36
CA ASN A 195 -5.16 29.77 1.97
C ASN A 195 -5.69 28.39 2.39
N PRO A 196 -6.49 28.30 3.46
CA PRO A 196 -7.18 27.05 3.82
C PRO A 196 -8.06 26.60 2.66
N VAL A 197 -7.91 25.33 2.27
CA VAL A 197 -8.73 24.78 1.19
C VAL A 197 -10.16 24.63 1.70
N THR A 198 -11.08 25.40 1.13
CA THR A 198 -12.51 25.20 1.39
C THR A 198 -12.95 23.94 0.65
N MET A 199 -13.47 22.97 1.41
CA MET A 199 -14.07 21.76 0.88
C MET A 199 -15.48 21.62 1.45
N THR A 200 -16.38 21.04 0.67
CA THR A 200 -17.72 20.70 1.14
C THR A 200 -17.65 19.50 2.09
N ASP A 201 -18.67 19.34 2.94
CA ASP A 201 -18.76 18.18 3.84
C ASP A 201 -18.82 16.86 3.05
N GLN A 202 -19.34 16.88 1.81
CA GLN A 202 -19.38 15.73 0.89
C GLN A 202 -17.99 15.42 0.33
N GLU A 203 -17.27 16.41 -0.18
CA GLU A 203 -15.90 16.23 -0.68
C GLU A 203 -15.00 15.64 0.43
N ALA A 204 -15.13 16.16 1.65
CA ALA A 204 -14.39 15.67 2.82
C ALA A 204 -14.75 14.23 3.16
N LEU A 205 -16.04 13.87 3.10
CA LEU A 205 -16.51 12.50 3.33
C LEU A 205 -15.94 11.53 2.30
N ASP A 206 -15.91 11.92 1.03
CA ASP A 206 -15.40 11.10 -0.05
C ASP A 206 -13.88 10.88 0.06
N ILE A 207 -13.12 11.90 0.46
CA ILE A 207 -11.70 11.74 0.78
C ILE A 207 -11.50 10.78 1.98
N ILE A 208 -12.32 10.92 3.03
CA ILE A 208 -12.27 10.02 4.20
C ILE A 208 -12.58 8.58 3.77
N ASN A 209 -13.56 8.38 2.89
CA ASN A 209 -13.91 7.08 2.32
C ASN A 209 -12.72 6.42 1.61
N ILE A 210 -12.03 7.16 0.73
CA ILE A 210 -10.85 6.68 0.01
C ILE A 210 -9.74 6.31 1.00
N LYS A 211 -9.41 7.22 1.93
CA LYS A 211 -8.34 7.00 2.92
C LYS A 211 -8.66 5.82 3.84
N TYR A 212 -9.90 5.66 4.25
CA TYR A 212 -10.34 4.54 5.07
C TYR A 212 -10.23 3.22 4.31
N ALA A 213 -10.67 3.18 3.05
CA ALA A 213 -10.56 2.00 2.20
C ALA A 213 -9.09 1.57 2.00
N LEU A 214 -8.19 2.53 1.74
CA LEU A 214 -6.75 2.29 1.65
C LEU A 214 -6.15 1.81 2.98
N ARG A 215 -6.60 2.36 4.12
CA ARG A 215 -6.14 1.95 5.45
C ARG A 215 -6.49 0.49 5.75
N LEU A 216 -7.68 0.04 5.36
CA LEU A 216 -8.09 -1.37 5.48
C LEU A 216 -7.17 -2.30 4.66
N MET A 217 -6.66 -1.82 3.54
CA MET A 217 -5.73 -2.55 2.66
C MET A 217 -4.25 -2.27 2.98
N SER A 218 -3.93 -1.67 4.12
CA SER A 218 -2.57 -1.23 4.47
C SER A 218 -1.51 -2.34 4.54
N TYR A 219 -1.91 -3.60 4.71
CA TYR A 219 -1.00 -4.77 4.63
C TYR A 219 -0.73 -5.22 3.19
N ARG A 220 -1.58 -4.83 2.23
CA ARG A 220 -1.48 -5.14 0.80
C ARG A 220 -1.43 -3.85 -0.01
N LYS A 221 -0.50 -2.96 0.33
CA LYS A 221 -0.37 -1.63 -0.29
C LYS A 221 -0.18 -1.68 -1.81
N TYR A 222 0.30 -2.80 -2.33
CA TYR A 222 0.48 -3.04 -3.75
C TYR A 222 -0.82 -3.38 -4.50
N GLU A 223 -1.90 -3.72 -3.78
CA GLU A 223 -3.22 -3.94 -4.39
C GLU A 223 -3.94 -2.59 -4.53
N ALA A 224 -4.43 -2.32 -5.73
CA ALA A 224 -5.25 -1.15 -5.98
C ALA A 224 -6.65 -1.33 -5.36
N THR A 225 -7.15 -0.28 -4.72
CA THR A 225 -8.50 -0.25 -4.14
C THR A 225 -9.43 0.46 -5.11
N THR A 226 -10.53 -0.17 -5.49
CA THR A 226 -11.56 0.45 -6.32
C THR A 226 -12.29 1.53 -5.54
N VAL A 227 -12.34 2.73 -6.11
CA VAL A 227 -12.94 3.94 -5.54
C VAL A 227 -14.23 4.33 -6.26
N ALA A 228 -14.34 4.08 -7.57
CA ALA A 228 -15.58 4.29 -8.31
C ALA A 228 -15.77 3.16 -9.31
N THR A 229 -17.01 2.73 -9.55
CA THR A 229 -17.33 1.66 -10.50
C THR A 229 -18.33 2.13 -11.53
N GLN A 230 -18.22 1.61 -12.76
CA GLN A 230 -19.09 1.95 -13.88
C GLN A 230 -19.02 3.43 -14.25
N VAL A 231 -17.80 3.98 -14.20
CA VAL A 231 -17.57 5.39 -14.56
C VAL A 231 -17.76 5.61 -16.06
N SER A 232 -18.19 6.81 -16.42
CA SER A 232 -18.39 7.24 -17.79
C SER A 232 -17.06 7.37 -18.55
N ASP A 233 -17.11 7.22 -19.87
CA ASP A 233 -15.94 7.39 -20.75
C ASP A 233 -15.34 8.81 -20.63
N GLU A 234 -16.18 9.82 -20.32
CA GLU A 234 -15.74 11.20 -20.09
C GLU A 234 -14.91 11.29 -18.79
N THR A 235 -15.37 10.64 -17.71
CA THR A 235 -14.63 10.52 -16.46
C THR A 235 -13.29 9.80 -16.68
N VAL A 236 -13.28 8.72 -17.47
CA VAL A 236 -12.05 7.98 -17.80
C VAL A 236 -11.05 8.90 -18.50
N ALA A 237 -11.48 9.63 -19.52
CA ALA A 237 -10.62 10.55 -20.25
C ALA A 237 -10.06 11.65 -19.33
N ASP A 238 -10.90 12.26 -18.49
CA ASP A 238 -10.49 13.34 -17.58
C ASP A 238 -9.46 12.84 -16.54
N VAL A 239 -9.65 11.64 -15.99
CA VAL A 239 -8.68 11.01 -15.07
C VAL A 239 -7.36 10.68 -15.78
N LEU A 240 -7.42 10.17 -17.02
CA LEU A 240 -6.23 9.88 -17.81
C LEU A 240 -5.44 11.14 -18.19
N GLU A 241 -6.12 12.24 -18.51
CA GLU A 241 -5.48 13.54 -18.79
C GLU A 241 -4.76 14.10 -17.56
N HIS A 242 -5.30 13.85 -16.36
CA HIS A 242 -4.73 14.32 -15.09
C HIS A 242 -3.84 13.28 -14.38
N THR A 243 -3.47 12.18 -15.03
CA THR A 243 -2.68 11.09 -14.40
C THR A 243 -1.33 11.56 -13.86
N ALA A 244 -0.71 12.59 -14.45
CA ALA A 244 0.53 13.16 -13.95
C ALA A 244 0.41 13.77 -12.55
N ASP A 245 -0.75 14.37 -12.24
CA ASP A 245 -1.06 14.97 -10.94
C ASP A 245 -1.71 13.96 -9.97
N LEU A 246 -2.21 12.84 -10.49
CA LEU A 246 -2.94 11.78 -9.77
C LEU A 246 -2.10 10.49 -9.67
N ALA A 247 -0.88 10.60 -9.15
CA ALA A 247 0.02 9.46 -9.04
C ALA A 247 -0.58 8.33 -8.19
N GLY A 248 -0.70 7.13 -8.75
CA GLY A 248 -1.32 5.98 -8.08
C GLY A 248 -2.82 5.86 -8.29
N VAL A 249 -3.45 6.75 -9.06
CA VAL A 249 -4.81 6.58 -9.58
C VAL A 249 -4.74 5.94 -10.96
N ASN A 250 -5.63 4.98 -11.24
CA ASN A 250 -5.73 4.33 -12.55
C ASN A 250 -7.20 3.96 -12.87
N VAL A 251 -7.52 3.66 -14.12
CA VAL A 251 -8.88 3.34 -14.61
C VAL A 251 -8.95 2.01 -15.35
#